data_AF-A0A1Y4L5B2-F1
#
_entry.id   AF-A0A1Y4L5B2-F1
#
_cell.length_a   1.000
_cell.length_b   1.000
_cell.length_c   1.000
_cell.angle_alpha   90.00
_cell.angle_beta   90.00
_cell.angle_gamma   90.00
#
_symmetry.space_group_name_H-M   'P 1'
#
loop_
_entity.id
_entity.type
_entity.pdbx_description
1 polymer ?
#
loop_
_entity_poly.entity_id
_entity_poly.type
_entity_poly.pdbx_seq_one_letter_code
_entity_poly.pdbx_strand_id
1 'polypeptide(L)'
;MEKQDILEKSRQEKTDEGVTYAENEGRRYGEISFCLLVIAVLVYDFTKGLDNYLPMSLLWAYLAAQALGKYQARRERRFLWGIVFGAVASLCFLLCYVLRTW
;
A
#
# COMPACT_ATOMS: atom_id res chain seq x y z
N MET A 1 33.58 -18.97 9.18
CA MET A 1 32.98 -18.92 7.83
C MET A 1 34.04 -18.42 6.89
N GLU A 2 34.42 -19.24 5.90
CA GLU A 2 35.40 -18.85 4.90
C GLU A 2 34.74 -18.03 3.79
N LYS A 3 35.49 -17.10 3.17
CA LYS A 3 34.97 -16.23 2.10
C LYS A 3 34.36 -17.00 0.93
N GLN A 4 34.80 -18.25 0.71
CA GLN A 4 34.30 -19.11 -0.34
C GLN A 4 32.86 -19.58 -0.07
N ASP A 5 32.52 -19.92 1.17
CA ASP A 5 31.15 -20.29 1.57
C ASP A 5 30.15 -19.15 1.32
N ILE A 6 30.58 -17.91 1.55
CA ILE A 6 29.75 -16.71 1.35
C ILE A 6 29.49 -16.46 -0.14
N LEU A 7 30.52 -16.63 -0.98
CA LEU A 7 30.45 -16.44 -2.43
C LEU A 7 29.63 -17.53 -3.13
N GLU A 8 29.70 -18.78 -2.66
CA GLU A 8 28.87 -19.87 -3.20
C GLU A 8 27.39 -19.70 -2.82
N LYS A 9 27.11 -19.24 -1.60
CA LYS A 9 25.75 -18.96 -1.14
C LYS A 9 25.11 -17.80 -1.92
N SER A 10 25.87 -16.72 -2.17
CA SER A 10 25.43 -15.60 -3.02
C SER A 10 25.19 -16.02 -4.48
N ARG A 11 26.02 -16.91 -5.04
CA ARG A 11 25.81 -17.48 -6.39
C ARG A 11 24.59 -18.40 -6.47
N GLN A 12 24.25 -19.09 -5.39
CA GLN A 12 23.04 -19.92 -5.31
C GLN A 12 21.77 -19.08 -5.19
N GLU A 13 21.84 -17.89 -4.56
CA GLU A 13 20.66 -17.07 -4.33
C GLU A 13 20.09 -16.43 -5.61
N LYS A 14 20.87 -16.22 -6.68
CA LYS A 14 20.42 -15.74 -8.03
C LYS A 14 19.47 -14.52 -8.07
N THR A 15 19.13 -13.93 -6.94
CA THR A 15 18.40 -12.68 -6.80
C THR A 15 19.42 -11.56 -6.89
N ASP A 16 19.37 -10.82 -8.00
CA ASP A 16 20.18 -9.61 -8.15
C ASP A 16 19.67 -8.58 -7.13
N GLU A 17 20.44 -8.36 -6.07
CA GLU A 17 20.12 -7.40 -5.01
C GLU A 17 19.86 -6.00 -5.60
N GLY A 18 20.49 -5.65 -6.72
CA GLY A 18 20.26 -4.39 -7.42
C GLY A 18 18.84 -4.30 -8.02
N VAL A 19 18.30 -5.40 -8.55
CA VAL A 19 16.94 -5.46 -9.07
C VAL A 19 15.91 -5.33 -7.94
N THR A 20 16.11 -6.06 -6.84
CA THR A 20 15.22 -5.98 -5.67
C THR A 20 15.25 -4.60 -5.01
N TYR A 21 16.41 -3.95 -5.01
CA TYR A 21 16.55 -2.57 -4.55
C TYR A 21 15.79 -1.59 -5.44
N ALA A 22 15.97 -1.69 -6.76
CA ALA A 22 15.26 -0.83 -7.72
C ALA A 22 13.74 -1.01 -7.63
N GLU A 23 13.24 -2.24 -7.47
CA GLU A 23 11.81 -2.52 -7.28
C GLU A 23 11.26 -1.92 -5.97
N ASN A 24 11.98 -2.06 -4.86
CA ASN A 24 11.58 -1.46 -3.58
C ASN A 24 11.55 0.06 -3.64
N GLU A 25 12.55 0.68 -4.27
CA GLU A 25 12.60 2.13 -4.40
C GLU A 25 11.51 2.65 -5.33
N GLY A 26 11.24 1.93 -6.43
CA GLY A 26 10.11 2.19 -7.31
C GLY A 26 8.77 2.12 -6.58
N ARG A 27 8.56 1.09 -5.75
CA ARG A 27 7.35 0.96 -4.92
C ARG A 27 7.21 2.12 -3.94
N ARG A 28 8.30 2.55 -3.31
CA ARG A 28 8.31 3.69 -2.37
C ARG A 28 7.93 5.00 -3.06
N TYR A 29 8.49 5.28 -4.24
CA TYR A 29 8.08 6.45 -5.02
C TYR A 29 6.63 6.36 -5.51
N GLY A 30 6.14 5.16 -5.83
CA GLY A 30 4.73 4.90 -6.14
C GLY A 30 3.80 5.18 -4.96
N GLU A 31 4.18 4.77 -3.75
CA GLU A 31 3.43 5.08 -2.52
C GLU A 31 3.35 6.59 -2.28
N ILE A 32 4.48 7.31 -2.44
CA ILE A 32 4.54 8.76 -2.25
C ILE A 32 3.68 9.47 -3.30
N SER A 33 3.78 9.10 -4.57
CA SER A 33 3.02 9.75 -5.64
C SER A 33 1.51 9.52 -5.49
N PHE A 34 1.10 8.30 -5.10
CA PHE A 34 -0.31 8.00 -4.80
C PHE A 34 -0.82 8.86 -3.64
N CYS A 35 -0.09 8.94 -2.53
CA CYS A 35 -0.47 9.77 -1.38
C CYS A 35 -0.59 11.26 -1.75
N LEU A 36 0.35 11.78 -2.55
CA LEU A 36 0.29 13.16 -3.02
C LEU A 36 -0.96 13.43 -3.87
N LEU A 37 -1.32 12.50 -4.74
CA LEU A 37 -2.51 12.62 -5.58
C LEU A 37 -3.79 12.59 -4.74
N VAL A 38 -3.89 11.68 -3.76
CA VAL A 38 -5.02 11.64 -2.82
C VAL A 38 -5.15 12.97 -2.06
N ILE A 39 -4.04 13.51 -1.55
CA ILE A 39 -4.04 14.81 -0.87
C ILE A 39 -4.53 15.93 -1.79
N ALA A 40 -4.06 15.95 -3.05
CA ALA A 40 -4.50 16.96 -4.02
C ALA A 40 -6.02 16.89 -4.29
N VAL A 41 -6.58 15.67 -4.41
CA VAL A 41 -8.01 15.46 -4.57
C VAL A 41 -8.78 15.91 -3.32
N LEU A 42 -8.33 15.53 -2.12
CA LEU A 42 -8.98 15.95 -0.87
C LEU A 42 -8.98 17.48 -0.70
N VAL A 43 -7.89 18.16 -1.07
CA VAL A 43 -7.83 19.63 -1.05
C VAL A 43 -8.80 20.22 -2.07
N TYR A 44 -8.85 19.68 -3.28
CA TYR A 44 -9.80 20.12 -4.30
C TYR A 44 -11.25 19.97 -3.84
N ASP A 45 -11.62 18.79 -3.35
CA ASP A 45 -12.96 18.49 -2.85
C ASP A 45 -13.32 19.39 -1.67
N PHE A 46 -12.38 19.62 -0.74
CA PHE A 46 -12.55 20.57 0.36
C PHE A 46 -12.80 22.01 -0.13
N THR A 47 -12.05 22.49 -1.12
CA THR A 47 -12.27 23.85 -1.68
C THR A 47 -13.61 23.99 -2.40
N LYS A 48 -14.17 22.88 -2.90
CA LYS A 48 -15.45 22.84 -3.60
C LYS A 48 -16.63 22.46 -2.69
N GLY A 49 -16.37 22.10 -1.43
CA GLY A 49 -17.39 21.57 -0.52
C GLY A 49 -17.97 20.22 -0.96
N LEU A 50 -17.20 19.45 -1.76
CA LEU A 50 -17.57 18.12 -2.22
C LEU A 50 -17.21 17.06 -1.16
N ASP A 51 -17.77 15.87 -1.33
CA ASP A 51 -17.53 14.78 -0.40
C ASP A 51 -16.28 14.00 -0.73
N ASN A 52 -15.58 13.65 0.34
CA ASN A 52 -14.32 12.93 0.27
C ASN A 52 -14.49 11.41 0.37
N TYR A 53 -15.70 10.88 0.18
CA TYR A 53 -15.99 9.45 0.36
C TYR A 53 -15.24 8.58 -0.66
N LEU A 54 -15.15 9.02 -1.92
CA LEU A 54 -14.44 8.30 -2.96
C LEU A 54 -12.92 8.25 -2.75
N PRO A 55 -12.20 9.37 -2.57
CA PRO A 55 -10.76 9.32 -2.32
C PRO A 55 -10.43 8.55 -1.03
N MET A 56 -11.27 8.65 0.02
CA MET A 56 -11.04 7.85 1.24
C MET A 56 -11.29 6.36 1.05
N SER A 57 -12.29 5.94 0.27
CA SER A 57 -12.50 4.52 0.03
C SER A 57 -11.28 3.90 -0.66
N LEU A 58 -10.75 4.58 -1.68
CA LEU A 58 -9.55 4.16 -2.40
C LEU A 58 -8.30 4.14 -1.51
N LEU A 59 -8.12 5.15 -0.66
CA LEU A 59 -7.00 5.20 0.29
C LEU A 59 -7.02 4.02 1.26
N TRP A 60 -8.18 3.74 1.87
CA TRP A 60 -8.33 2.64 2.82
C TRP A 60 -8.18 1.26 2.15
N ALA A 61 -8.68 1.10 0.93
CA ALA A 61 -8.46 -0.11 0.12
C ALA A 61 -6.97 -0.34 -0.15
N TYR A 62 -6.26 0.72 -0.54
CA TYR A 62 -4.84 0.66 -0.83
C TYR A 62 -4.01 0.32 0.41
N LEU A 63 -4.30 0.92 1.56
CA LEU A 63 -3.65 0.60 2.83
C LEU A 63 -3.89 -0.85 3.26
N ALA A 64 -5.11 -1.36 3.07
CA ALA A 64 -5.43 -2.76 3.33
C ALA A 64 -4.62 -3.70 2.40
N ALA A 65 -4.50 -3.36 1.12
CA ALA A 65 -3.70 -4.12 0.15
C ALA A 65 -2.20 -4.09 0.48
N GLN A 66 -1.65 -2.95 0.92
CA GLN A 66 -0.27 -2.88 1.42
C GLN A 66 -0.07 -3.76 2.66
N ALA A 67 -1.02 -3.72 3.59
CA ALA A 67 -0.97 -4.55 4.79
C ALA A 67 -1.06 -6.05 4.45
N LEU A 68 -1.82 -6.43 3.41
CA LEU A 68 -1.83 -7.79 2.85
C LEU A 68 -0.46 -8.21 2.34
N GLY A 69 0.21 -7.38 1.54
CA GLY A 69 1.56 -7.66 1.05
C GLY A 69 2.56 -7.83 2.20
N LYS A 70 2.51 -6.95 3.21
CA LYS A 70 3.36 -7.03 4.42
C LYS A 70 3.03 -8.25 5.27
N TYR A 71 1.76 -8.62 5.37
CA TYR A 71 1.31 -9.81 6.09
C TYR A 71 1.78 -11.10 5.41
N GLN A 72 1.74 -11.19 4.08
CA GLN A 72 2.26 -12.35 3.36
C GLN A 72 3.75 -12.57 3.61
N ALA A 73 4.53 -11.49 3.69
CA ALA A 73 5.98 -11.57 3.94
C ALA A 73 6.33 -11.87 5.41
N ARG A 74 5.66 -11.25 6.39
CA ARG A 74 6.04 -11.33 7.82
C ARG A 74 5.12 -12.19 8.69
N ARG A 75 3.91 -12.54 8.21
CA ARG A 75 2.85 -13.29 8.92
C ARG A 75 2.49 -12.76 10.31
N GLU A 76 2.69 -11.48 10.59
CA GLU A 76 2.38 -10.90 11.89
C GLU A 76 0.89 -10.56 12.05
N ARG A 77 0.31 -10.93 13.21
CA ARG A 77 -1.10 -10.68 13.53
C ARG A 77 -1.51 -9.20 13.53
N ARG A 78 -0.56 -8.28 13.71
CA ARG A 78 -0.83 -6.83 13.68
C ARG A 78 -1.29 -6.37 12.30
N PHE A 79 -0.73 -6.93 11.24
CA PHE A 79 -1.13 -6.59 9.87
C PHE A 79 -2.52 -7.14 9.53
N LEU A 80 -2.92 -8.30 10.06
CA LEU A 80 -4.28 -8.84 9.89
C LEU A 80 -5.36 -7.87 10.35
N TRP A 81 -5.20 -7.30 11.54
CA TRP A 81 -6.14 -6.30 12.04
C TRP A 81 -6.19 -5.07 11.12
N GLY A 82 -5.04 -4.58 10.67
CA GLY A 82 -4.96 -3.47 9.71
C GLY A 82 -5.69 -3.76 8.40
N ILE A 83 -5.59 -4.99 7.87
CA ILE A 83 -6.30 -5.41 6.66
C ILE A 83 -7.81 -5.40 6.88
N VAL A 84 -8.27 -6.01 7.97
CA VAL A 84 -9.71 -6.10 8.27
C VAL A 84 -10.30 -4.71 8.48
N PHE A 85 -9.69 -3.89 9.33
CA PHE A 85 -10.17 -2.53 9.57
C PHE A 85 -10.10 -1.66 8.30
N GLY A 86 -9.02 -1.75 7.53
CA GLY A 86 -8.87 -1.01 6.28
C GLY A 86 -9.89 -1.43 5.22
N ALA A 87 -10.13 -2.73 5.06
CA ALA A 87 -11.13 -3.25 4.12
C ALA A 87 -12.55 -2.83 4.52
N VAL A 88 -12.90 -2.94 5.80
CA VAL A 88 -14.21 -2.50 6.31
C VAL A 88 -14.39 -0.99 6.11
N ALA A 89 -13.38 -0.18 6.47
CA ALA A 89 -13.43 1.27 6.26
C ALA A 89 -13.62 1.61 4.77
N SER A 90 -12.88 0.95 3.88
CA SER A 90 -13.01 1.11 2.43
C SER A 90 -14.44 0.82 1.95
N LEU A 91 -15.01 -0.31 2.38
CA LEU A 91 -16.36 -0.70 2.01
C LEU A 91 -17.41 0.28 2.54
N CYS A 92 -17.29 0.74 3.78
CA CYS A 92 -18.19 1.74 4.35
C CYS A 92 -18.13 3.05 3.56
N PHE A 93 -16.94 3.57 3.25
CA PHE A 93 -16.80 4.80 2.48
C PHE A 93 -17.32 4.66 1.04
N LEU A 94 -17.11 3.49 0.41
CA LEU A 94 -17.64 3.22 -0.92
C LEU A 94 -19.18 3.15 -0.91
N LEU A 95 -19.78 2.52 0.10
CA LEU A 95 -21.24 2.51 0.28
C LEU A 95 -21.79 3.93 0.48
N CYS A 96 -21.14 4.76 1.31
CA CYS A 96 -21.53 6.16 1.49
C CYS A 96 -21.44 6.95 0.18
N TYR A 97 -20.40 6.72 -0.62
CA TYR A 97 -20.28 7.33 -1.94
C TYR A 97 -21.44 6.93 -2.84
N VAL A 98 -21.71 5.63 -2.99
CA VAL A 98 -22.80 5.12 -3.82
C VAL A 98 -24.15 5.69 -3.39
N LEU A 99 -24.45 5.65 -2.09
CA LEU A 99 -25.71 6.16 -1.52
C LEU A 99 -25.89 7.67 -1.71
N ARG A 100 -24.80 8.44 -1.83
CA ARG A 100 -24.88 9.88 -2.04
C ARG A 100 -25.01 10.26 -3.51
N THR A 101 -24.53 9.41 -4.41
CA THR A 101 -24.61 9.60 -5.86
C THR A 101 -25.87 9.02 -6.50
N TRP A 102 -26.62 8.20 -5.75
CA TRP A 102 -27.93 7.64 -6.14
C TRP A 102 -29.05 8.60 -5.77
#